data_AF-A0A1J4UB72-F1
#
_entry.id   AF-A0A1J4UB72-F1
#
_cell.length_a   1.000
_cell.length_b   1.000
_cell.length_c   1.000
_cell.angle_alpha   90.00
_cell.angle_beta   90.00
_cell.angle_gamma   90.00
#
_symmetry.space_group_name_H-M   'P 1'
#
loop_
_entity.id
_entity.type
_entity.pdbx_description
1 polymer ?
#
loop_
_entity_poly.entity_id
_entity_poly.type
_entity_poly.pdbx_seq_one_letter_code
_entity_poly.pdbx_strand_id
1 'polypeptide(L)'
;MNFNLILIIIFVFIGIILLSRFKKTKLFSNFPFEEGEKVIFEEEPASLIHKQFSIINSSSTRKSYTFLRHPIIKITNKKRIIFAQKNKNDAIVYAVFSMTNLTEEQKSSWIKLGFTFATLSAKDISVTTNTKKAHYELILTGGMLDPISGVVGSNDFLMQVYTNDISSYEKNLDVKINLQ
;
A
#
# COMPACT_ATOMS: atom_id res chain seq x y z
N MET A 1 20.24 -44.57 -0.91
CA MET A 1 19.93 -43.27 -0.27
C MET A 1 19.51 -43.56 1.17
N ASN A 2 20.28 -43.09 2.17
CA ASN A 2 20.03 -43.43 3.57
C ASN A 2 18.76 -42.76 4.09
N PHE A 3 17.93 -43.51 4.82
CA PHE A 3 16.66 -43.06 5.41
C PHE A 3 16.79 -41.76 6.23
N ASN A 4 17.91 -41.60 6.96
CA ASN A 4 18.23 -40.38 7.71
C ASN A 4 18.40 -39.14 6.83
N LEU A 5 18.90 -39.29 5.59
CA LEU A 5 19.07 -38.17 4.66
C LEU A 5 17.73 -37.69 4.11
N ILE A 6 16.78 -38.61 3.92
CA ILE A 6 15.41 -38.31 3.47
C ILE A 6 14.65 -37.52 4.54
N LEU A 7 14.79 -37.90 5.81
CA LEU A 7 14.19 -37.18 6.94
C LEU A 7 14.71 -35.74 7.06
N ILE A 8 16.01 -35.53 6.88
CA ILE A 8 16.61 -34.18 6.91
C ILE A 8 16.04 -33.31 5.79
N ILE A 9 15.92 -33.84 4.56
CA ILE A 9 15.35 -33.10 3.43
C ILE A 9 13.90 -32.69 3.69
N ILE A 10 13.08 -33.60 4.26
CA ILE A 10 11.68 -33.32 4.60
C ILE A 10 11.59 -32.22 5.67
N PHE A 11 12.40 -32.29 6.73
CA PHE A 11 12.43 -31.27 7.77
C PHE A 11 12.88 -29.89 7.25
N VAL A 12 13.87 -29.87 6.36
CA VAL A 12 14.32 -28.63 5.70
C VAL A 12 13.21 -28.07 4.80
N PHE A 13 12.52 -28.91 4.03
CA PHE A 13 11.40 -28.47 3.19
C PHE A 13 10.23 -27.93 4.01
N ILE A 14 9.83 -28.62 5.08
CA ILE A 14 8.76 -28.16 5.98
C ILE A 14 9.17 -26.86 6.69
N GLY A 15 10.43 -26.76 7.12
CA GLY A 15 10.99 -25.54 7.71
C GLY A 15 10.96 -24.36 6.75
N ILE A 16 11.36 -24.55 5.49
CA ILE A 16 11.29 -23.53 4.44
C ILE A 16 9.84 -23.13 4.15
N ILE A 17 8.92 -24.10 4.06
CA ILE A 17 7.49 -23.83 3.81
C ILE A 17 6.88 -23.02 4.97
N LEU A 18 7.15 -23.41 6.21
CA LEU A 18 6.69 -22.68 7.40
C LEU A 18 7.28 -21.26 7.44
N LEU A 19 8.59 -21.10 7.24
CA LEU A 19 9.25 -19.79 7.19
C LEU A 19 8.72 -18.92 6.03
N SER A 20 8.36 -19.53 4.89
CA SER A 20 7.76 -18.80 3.76
C SER A 20 6.33 -18.31 4.04
N ARG A 21 5.57 -19.07 4.84
CA ARG A 21 4.20 -18.72 5.23
C ARG A 21 4.16 -17.63 6.30
N PHE A 22 5.14 -17.59 7.21
CA PHE A 22 5.27 -16.52 8.21
C PHE A 22 5.79 -15.19 7.62
N LYS A 23 6.46 -15.21 6.46
CA LYS A 23 7.12 -14.02 5.86
C LYS A 23 6.21 -13.01 5.14
N LYS A 24 4.88 -13.15 5.15
CA LYS A 24 3.98 -12.34 4.31
C LYS A 24 2.88 -11.56 5.03
N THR A 25 2.95 -11.42 6.35
CA THR A 25 2.08 -10.44 6.99
C THR A 25 2.66 -9.06 6.73
N LYS A 26 1.95 -8.28 5.91
CA LYS A 26 2.21 -6.87 5.53
C LYS A 26 2.09 -5.93 6.75
N LEU A 27 2.74 -6.28 7.84
CA LEU A 27 2.67 -5.58 9.10
C LEU A 27 3.44 -4.27 9.02
N PHE A 28 2.89 -3.22 9.62
CA PHE A 28 3.52 -1.91 9.66
C PHE A 28 4.82 -1.95 10.47
N SER A 29 4.90 -2.77 11.52
CA SER A 29 6.16 -2.99 12.26
C SER A 29 7.31 -3.50 11.39
N ASN A 30 6.98 -4.19 10.29
CA ASN A 30 7.94 -4.77 9.36
C ASN A 30 8.10 -3.90 8.10
N PHE A 31 7.54 -2.68 8.10
CA PHE A 31 7.66 -1.80 6.96
C PHE A 31 9.14 -1.40 6.78
N PRO A 32 9.72 -1.58 5.58
CA PRO A 32 11.13 -1.33 5.32
C PRO A 32 11.39 0.18 5.15
N PHE A 33 11.41 0.89 6.28
CA PHE A 33 11.78 2.30 6.34
C PHE A 33 13.22 2.51 5.86
N GLU A 34 13.45 3.62 5.15
CA GLU A 34 14.81 4.09 4.88
C GLU A 34 15.50 4.56 6.16
N GLU A 35 16.83 4.65 6.10
CA GLU A 35 17.60 5.30 7.14
C GLU A 35 17.12 6.74 7.36
N GLY A 36 16.83 7.08 8.62
CA GLY A 36 16.30 8.38 9.00
C GLY A 36 14.85 8.65 8.58
N GLU A 37 14.15 7.68 8.00
CA GLU A 37 12.73 7.80 7.70
C GLU A 37 11.89 7.59 8.96
N LYS A 38 10.95 8.52 9.19
CA LYS A 38 10.04 8.51 10.32
C LYS A 38 8.65 8.98 9.92
N VAL A 39 7.65 8.48 10.64
CA VAL A 39 6.28 8.97 10.55
C VAL A 39 6.22 10.39 11.13
N ILE A 40 5.68 11.33 10.37
CA ILE A 40 5.52 12.74 10.75
C ILE A 40 4.06 13.16 10.86
N PHE A 41 3.16 12.37 10.31
CA PHE A 41 1.71 12.60 10.39
C PHE A 41 0.99 11.25 10.42
N GLU A 42 -0.07 11.20 11.22
CA GLU A 42 -0.94 10.04 11.37
C GLU A 42 -2.39 10.50 11.47
N GLU A 43 -3.27 9.83 10.74
CA GLU A 43 -4.71 10.08 10.77
C GLU A 43 -5.49 8.77 10.79
N GLU A 44 -6.60 8.78 11.51
CA GLU A 44 -7.66 7.78 11.42
C GLU A 44 -8.84 8.37 10.63
N PRO A 45 -8.85 8.23 9.29
CA PRO A 45 -9.89 8.84 8.47
C PRO A 45 -11.25 8.19 8.74
N ALA A 46 -12.33 8.93 8.48
CA ALA A 46 -13.70 8.44 8.69
C ALA A 46 -14.01 7.17 7.86
N SER A 47 -13.38 7.06 6.69
CA SER A 47 -13.48 5.90 5.83
C SER A 47 -12.29 5.84 4.88
N LEU A 48 -11.87 4.62 4.53
CA LEU A 48 -10.83 4.38 3.53
C LEU A 48 -11.27 3.22 2.62
N ILE A 49 -11.26 3.48 1.31
CA ILE A 49 -11.64 2.50 0.30
C ILE A 49 -10.43 2.28 -0.62
N HIS A 50 -9.99 1.02 -0.69
CA HIS A 50 -9.01 0.59 -1.67
C HIS A 50 -9.73 -0.01 -2.88
N LYS A 51 -9.47 0.55 -4.06
CA LYS A 51 -10.01 0.10 -5.35
C LYS A 51 -8.86 -0.36 -6.22
N GLN A 52 -8.90 -1.58 -6.72
CA GLN A 52 -7.90 -2.09 -7.66
C GLN A 52 -8.59 -2.45 -8.97
N PHE A 53 -8.07 -1.90 -10.06
CA PHE A 53 -8.53 -2.16 -11.42
C PHE A 53 -7.49 -3.02 -12.11
N SER A 54 -7.86 -4.23 -12.53
CA SER A 54 -6.99 -5.07 -13.34
C SER A 54 -7.55 -5.16 -14.75
N ILE A 55 -6.72 -4.79 -15.72
CA ILE A 55 -6.98 -5.04 -17.14
C ILE A 55 -6.45 -6.43 -17.45
N ILE A 56 -7.32 -7.44 -17.39
CA ILE A 56 -7.00 -8.77 -17.90
C ILE A 56 -7.53 -8.79 -19.33
N ASN A 57 -6.63 -8.95 -20.32
CA ASN A 57 -6.88 -9.11 -21.76
C ASN A 57 -8.29 -8.72 -22.24
N SER A 58 -8.39 -7.49 -22.76
CA SER A 58 -9.36 -6.92 -23.72
C SER A 58 -10.87 -7.06 -23.53
N SER A 59 -11.39 -7.67 -22.46
CA SER A 59 -12.86 -7.84 -22.32
C SER A 59 -13.45 -7.71 -20.92
N SER A 60 -12.65 -7.75 -19.85
CA SER A 60 -13.19 -7.52 -18.50
C SER A 60 -12.21 -6.81 -17.57
N THR A 61 -12.59 -5.59 -17.17
CA THR A 61 -11.92 -4.91 -16.04
C THR A 61 -12.37 -5.59 -14.76
N ARG A 62 -11.49 -6.35 -14.10
CA ARG A 62 -11.81 -6.89 -12.77
C ARG A 62 -11.63 -5.77 -11.75
N LYS A 63 -12.73 -5.41 -11.09
CA LYS A 63 -12.75 -4.38 -10.05
C LYS A 63 -12.77 -5.05 -8.68
N SER A 64 -11.73 -4.84 -7.88
CA SER A 64 -11.69 -5.26 -6.49
C SER A 64 -11.89 -4.05 -5.59
N TYR A 65 -12.77 -4.19 -4.59
CA TYR A 65 -13.11 -3.13 -3.64
C TYR A 65 -12.92 -3.65 -2.23
N THR A 66 -12.12 -2.95 -1.42
CA THR A 66 -11.94 -3.26 0.00
C THR A 66 -12.24 -2.02 0.83
N PHE A 67 -13.25 -2.13 1.70
CA PHE A 67 -13.52 -1.15 2.75
C PHE A 67 -12.72 -1.52 4.00
N LEU A 68 -11.92 -0.59 4.50
CA LEU A 68 -11.08 -0.81 5.67
C LEU A 68 -11.84 -0.39 6.92
N ARG A 69 -11.99 -1.30 7.90
CA ARG A 69 -12.88 -1.10 9.06
C ARG A 69 -12.30 -0.16 10.12
N HIS A 70 -10.97 -0.12 10.24
CA HIS A 70 -10.22 0.75 11.15
C HIS A 70 -8.98 1.29 10.43
N PRO A 71 -9.18 2.18 9.45
CA PRO A 71 -8.09 2.66 8.64
C PRO A 71 -7.15 3.55 9.45
N ILE A 72 -5.86 3.45 9.13
CA ILE A 72 -4.86 4.44 9.54
C ILE A 72 -4.12 4.86 8.28
N ILE A 73 -3.88 6.17 8.17
CA ILE A 73 -2.97 6.74 7.19
C ILE A 73 -1.77 7.30 7.95
N LYS A 74 -0.57 6.96 7.48
CA LYS A 74 0.67 7.52 8.02
C LYS A 74 1.45 8.18 6.89
N ILE A 75 1.97 9.38 7.12
CA ILE A 75 2.86 10.07 6.19
C ILE A 75 4.25 10.15 6.79
N THR A 76 5.27 9.86 5.98
CA THR A 76 6.67 9.91 6.41
C THR A 76 7.35 11.20 5.95
N ASN A 77 8.47 11.55 6.60
CA ASN A 77 9.35 12.65 6.16
C ASN A 77 10.00 12.44 4.78
N LYS A 78 9.87 11.25 4.20
CA LYS A 78 10.24 10.94 2.82
C LYS A 78 9.05 11.08 1.85
N LYS A 79 7.97 11.75 2.27
CA LYS A 79 6.76 11.98 1.48
C LYS A 79 6.09 10.68 0.99
N ARG A 80 6.12 9.64 1.82
CA ARG A 80 5.37 8.39 1.59
C ARG A 80 4.05 8.42 2.34
N ILE A 81 2.99 7.94 1.71
CA ILE A 81 1.66 7.79 2.28
C ILE A 81 1.38 6.31 2.42
N ILE A 82 1.30 5.84 3.66
CA ILE A 82 1.10 4.44 4.01
C ILE A 82 -0.36 4.27 4.43
N PHE A 83 -1.08 3.42 3.71
CA PHE A 83 -2.47 3.08 3.99
C PHE A 83 -2.52 1.72 4.68
N ALA A 84 -3.01 1.71 5.90
CA ALA A 84 -3.06 0.52 6.72
C ALA A 84 -4.42 0.35 7.42
N GLN A 85 -4.63 -0.82 8.00
CA GLN A 85 -5.75 -1.10 8.90
C GLN A 85 -5.21 -1.58 10.24
N LYS A 86 -5.71 -1.03 11.35
CA LYS A 86 -5.43 -1.56 12.69
C LYS A 86 -5.76 -3.04 12.76
N ASN A 87 -4.84 -3.82 13.32
CA ASN A 87 -4.99 -5.24 13.55
C ASN A 87 -4.30 -5.64 14.86
N LYS A 88 -5.12 -5.84 15.91
CA LYS A 88 -4.64 -6.18 17.27
C LYS A 88 -3.61 -5.16 17.76
N ASN A 89 -2.34 -5.54 17.82
CA ASN A 89 -1.24 -4.73 18.37
C ASN A 89 -0.40 -4.02 17.29
N ASP A 90 -0.81 -4.09 16.02
CA ASP A 90 -0.09 -3.51 14.89
C ASP A 90 -1.08 -3.06 13.79
N ALA A 91 -0.61 -2.81 12.57
CA ALA A 91 -1.44 -2.50 11.42
C ALA A 91 -1.03 -3.31 10.19
N ILE A 92 -2.02 -3.74 9.39
CA ILE A 92 -1.79 -4.37 8.09
C ILE A 92 -1.75 -3.27 7.03
N VAL A 93 -0.62 -3.13 6.35
CA VAL A 93 -0.42 -2.21 5.22
C VAL A 93 -1.08 -2.79 3.96
N TYR A 94 -1.92 -2.00 3.33
CA TYR A 94 -2.61 -2.35 2.09
C TYR A 94 -1.92 -1.75 0.88
N ALA A 95 -1.57 -0.47 0.95
CA ALA A 95 -0.98 0.27 -0.15
C ALA A 95 -0.02 1.34 0.35
N VAL A 96 0.96 1.70 -0.49
CA VAL A 96 1.88 2.81 -0.24
C VAL A 96 2.01 3.68 -1.48
N PHE A 97 1.75 4.98 -1.35
CA PHE A 97 2.11 5.96 -2.36
C PHE A 97 3.39 6.68 -1.97
N SER A 98 4.26 6.97 -2.93
CA SER A 98 5.49 7.73 -2.72
C SER A 98 5.51 8.93 -3.64
N MET A 99 5.65 10.15 -3.10
CA MET A 99 5.81 11.36 -3.93
C MET A 99 7.18 11.42 -4.61
N THR A 100 8.14 10.61 -4.15
CA THR A 100 9.46 10.46 -4.77
C THR A 100 9.54 9.14 -5.54
N ASN A 101 10.30 9.14 -6.65
CA ASN A 101 10.57 7.92 -7.40
C ASN A 101 11.20 6.86 -6.48
N LEU A 102 10.61 5.66 -6.50
CA LEU A 102 11.16 4.49 -5.82
C LEU A 102 12.34 3.93 -6.62
N THR A 103 13.43 3.60 -5.93
CA THR A 103 14.56 2.90 -6.54
C THR A 103 14.19 1.45 -6.86
N GLU A 104 14.88 0.82 -7.80
CA GLU A 104 14.62 -0.60 -8.16
C GLU A 104 14.81 -1.55 -6.97
N GLU A 105 15.75 -1.25 -6.07
CA GLU A 105 15.96 -1.99 -4.82
C GLU A 105 14.75 -1.91 -3.90
N GLN A 106 14.16 -0.71 -3.77
CA GLN A 106 12.95 -0.49 -2.98
C GLN A 106 11.76 -1.24 -3.56
N LYS A 107 11.55 -1.11 -4.87
CA LYS A 107 10.49 -1.85 -5.57
C LYS A 107 10.66 -3.35 -5.35
N SER A 108 11.86 -3.89 -5.55
CA SER A 108 12.16 -5.31 -5.36
C SER A 108 11.89 -5.77 -3.91
N SER A 109 12.33 -5.00 -2.92
CA SER A 109 12.09 -5.27 -1.51
C SER A 109 10.58 -5.30 -1.18
N TRP A 110 9.85 -4.30 -1.67
CA TRP A 110 8.42 -4.18 -1.40
C TRP A 110 7.59 -5.24 -2.12
N ILE A 111 7.96 -5.62 -3.34
CA ILE A 111 7.38 -6.76 -4.08
C ILE A 111 7.60 -8.07 -3.30
N LYS A 112 8.81 -8.31 -2.77
CA LYS A 112 9.10 -9.51 -1.96
C LYS A 112 8.23 -9.59 -0.71
N LEU A 113 7.94 -8.45 -0.08
CA LEU A 113 7.04 -8.33 1.07
C LEU A 113 5.55 -8.32 0.67
N GLY A 114 5.27 -8.22 -0.63
CA GLY A 114 3.93 -8.24 -1.20
C GLY A 114 3.16 -6.93 -1.05
N PHE A 115 3.81 -5.80 -0.76
CA PHE A 115 3.13 -4.51 -0.68
C PHE A 115 2.64 -4.05 -2.06
N THR A 116 1.46 -3.43 -2.09
CA THR A 116 1.01 -2.67 -3.27
C THR A 116 1.57 -1.26 -3.15
N PHE A 117 2.18 -0.75 -4.22
CA PHE A 117 2.77 0.59 -4.19
C PHE A 117 2.78 1.26 -5.55
N ALA A 118 2.88 2.58 -5.54
CA ALA A 118 3.13 3.38 -6.73
C ALA A 118 3.85 4.68 -6.37
N THR A 119 4.57 5.22 -7.35
CA THR A 119 4.99 6.62 -7.31
C THR A 119 3.80 7.48 -7.69
N LEU A 120 3.64 8.60 -6.97
CA LEU A 120 2.55 9.54 -7.12
C LEU A 120 3.10 10.90 -7.53
N SER A 121 2.43 11.59 -8.44
CA SER A 121 2.64 13.01 -8.72
C SER A 121 1.49 13.84 -8.13
N ALA A 122 1.69 15.15 -8.03
CA ALA A 122 0.63 16.06 -7.57
C ALA A 122 -0.65 16.00 -8.44
N LYS A 123 -0.53 15.58 -9.71
CA LYS A 123 -1.68 15.45 -10.62
C LYS A 123 -2.53 14.21 -10.34
N ASP A 124 -1.98 13.24 -9.63
CA ASP A 124 -2.66 11.99 -9.31
C ASP A 124 -3.43 12.06 -7.98
N ILE A 125 -3.41 13.23 -7.34
CA ILE A 125 -4.20 13.57 -6.16
C ILE A 125 -5.33 14.49 -6.59
N SER A 126 -6.57 14.09 -6.32
CA SER A 126 -7.74 14.96 -6.44
C SER A 126 -8.52 15.01 -5.13
N VAL A 127 -9.15 16.14 -4.87
CA VAL A 127 -10.03 16.33 -3.71
C VAL A 127 -11.32 16.99 -4.15
N THR A 128 -12.43 16.44 -3.65
CA THR A 128 -13.74 17.07 -3.72
C THR A 128 -14.25 17.34 -2.31
N THR A 129 -15.15 18.31 -2.18
CA THR A 129 -15.88 18.50 -0.94
C THR A 129 -16.91 17.37 -0.78
N ASN A 130 -17.01 16.83 0.42
CA ASN A 130 -17.99 15.81 0.78
C ASN A 130 -18.62 16.23 2.12
N THR A 131 -19.87 15.91 2.36
CA THR A 131 -20.54 16.21 3.63
C THR A 131 -21.20 14.99 4.26
N LYS A 132 -21.13 13.84 3.58
CA LYS A 132 -21.81 12.61 4.03
C LYS A 132 -21.03 11.83 5.07
N LYS A 133 -19.69 11.91 5.06
CA LYS A 133 -18.81 11.11 5.94
C LYS A 133 -17.68 11.93 6.56
N ALA A 134 -17.10 12.84 5.78
CA ALA A 134 -16.07 13.80 6.17
C ALA A 134 -16.17 14.99 5.22
N HIS A 135 -15.55 16.13 5.58
CA HIS A 135 -15.56 17.37 4.79
C HIS A 135 -14.91 17.23 3.40
N TYR A 136 -13.96 16.31 3.27
CA TYR A 136 -13.23 16.08 2.03
C TYR A 136 -13.23 14.62 1.63
N GLU A 137 -13.29 14.40 0.32
CA GLU A 137 -13.03 13.12 -0.33
C GLU A 137 -11.74 13.27 -1.14
N LEU A 138 -10.66 12.68 -0.63
CA LEU A 138 -9.34 12.68 -1.23
C LEU A 138 -9.16 11.37 -2.02
N ILE A 139 -8.88 11.48 -3.32
CA ILE A 139 -8.64 10.34 -4.21
C ILE A 139 -7.19 10.40 -4.65
N LEU A 140 -6.45 9.33 -4.39
CA LEU A 140 -5.09 9.13 -4.86
C LEU A 140 -5.09 7.98 -5.87
N THR A 141 -4.59 8.24 -7.06
CA THR A 141 -4.51 7.25 -8.15
C THR A 141 -3.06 6.89 -8.40
N GLY A 142 -2.71 5.61 -8.44
CA GLY A 142 -1.38 5.21 -8.88
C GLY A 142 -1.44 4.04 -9.84
N GLY A 143 -0.65 4.13 -10.90
CA GLY A 143 -0.41 3.03 -11.82
C GLY A 143 0.75 2.16 -11.33
N MET A 144 0.53 0.85 -11.19
CA MET A 144 1.64 -0.09 -11.14
C MET A 144 2.23 -0.21 -12.55
N LEU A 145 3.37 0.43 -12.80
CA LEU A 145 4.11 0.30 -14.07
C LEU A 145 4.83 -1.05 -14.20
N ASP A 146 4.94 -1.84 -13.13
CA ASP A 146 5.70 -3.10 -13.15
C ASP A 146 4.78 -4.34 -13.11
N PRO A 147 4.82 -5.22 -14.13
CA PRO A 147 4.02 -6.42 -14.17
C PRO A 147 4.51 -7.37 -13.08
N ILE A 148 3.67 -7.61 -12.06
CA ILE A 148 3.80 -8.80 -11.24
C ILE A 148 3.66 -9.98 -12.20
N SER A 149 4.74 -10.77 -12.34
CA SER A 149 4.80 -11.97 -13.17
C SER A 149 3.60 -12.87 -12.88
N GLY A 150 2.60 -12.79 -13.76
CA GLY A 150 1.32 -13.49 -13.64
C GLY A 150 0.10 -12.70 -14.12
N VAL A 151 0.14 -11.37 -14.21
CA VAL A 151 -0.97 -10.56 -14.74
C VAL A 151 -0.44 -9.45 -15.64
N VAL A 152 -0.61 -9.60 -16.94
CA VAL A 152 -0.30 -8.59 -17.96
C VAL A 152 -1.42 -7.55 -17.94
N GLY A 153 -1.17 -6.39 -17.33
CA GLY A 153 -2.08 -5.25 -17.35
C GLY A 153 -1.57 -4.10 -16.48
N SER A 154 -1.73 -2.86 -16.94
CA SER A 154 -1.57 -1.67 -16.11
C SER A 154 -2.60 -1.73 -14.99
N ASN A 155 -2.15 -2.03 -13.76
CA ASN A 155 -3.03 -2.09 -12.61
C ASN A 155 -3.05 -0.71 -11.95
N ASP A 156 -4.02 0.11 -12.32
CA ASP A 156 -4.32 1.31 -11.55
C ASP A 156 -4.98 0.89 -10.23
N PHE A 157 -4.45 1.38 -9.12
CA PHE A 157 -5.10 1.27 -7.83
C PHE A 157 -5.34 2.66 -7.25
N LEU A 158 -6.48 2.79 -6.58
CA LEU A 158 -6.94 4.05 -6.02
C LEU A 158 -7.17 3.88 -4.53
N MET A 159 -6.74 4.89 -3.78
CA MET A 159 -7.11 5.06 -2.38
C MET A 159 -8.06 6.24 -2.29
N GLN A 160 -9.28 5.98 -1.83
CA GLN A 160 -10.28 6.99 -1.58
C GLN A 160 -10.42 7.17 -0.07
N VAL A 161 -9.98 8.34 0.41
CA VAL A 161 -9.89 8.74 1.81
C VAL A 161 -10.98 9.76 2.10
N TYR A 162 -11.72 9.57 3.19
CA TYR A 162 -12.65 10.56 3.70
C TYR A 162 -12.02 11.22 4.92
N THR A 163 -11.52 12.45 4.75
CA THR A 163 -10.72 13.19 5.74
C THR A 163 -11.33 14.57 6.02
N ASN A 164 -11.04 15.11 7.21
CA ASN A 164 -11.38 16.48 7.58
C ASN A 164 -10.14 17.41 7.56
N ASP A 165 -8.94 16.89 7.31
CA ASP A 165 -7.68 17.60 7.51
C ASP A 165 -6.82 17.61 6.24
N ILE A 166 -7.33 18.27 5.19
CA ILE A 166 -6.59 18.36 3.92
C ILE A 166 -5.30 19.18 4.05
N SER A 167 -5.29 20.19 4.92
CA SER A 167 -4.13 21.05 5.12
C SER A 167 -2.91 20.29 5.67
N SER A 168 -3.13 19.29 6.52
CA SER A 168 -2.04 18.41 6.96
C SER A 168 -1.47 17.56 5.82
N TYR A 169 -2.31 17.08 4.89
CA TYR A 169 -1.80 16.38 3.71
C TYR A 169 -0.94 17.30 2.84
N GLU A 170 -1.43 18.51 2.54
CA GLU A 170 -0.70 19.48 1.74
C GLU A 170 0.65 19.84 2.37
N LYS A 171 0.66 20.08 3.68
CA LYS A 171 1.86 20.42 4.44
C LYS A 171 2.88 19.27 4.46
N ASN A 172 2.46 18.05 4.76
CA ASN A 172 3.37 16.92 4.96
C ASN A 172 3.83 16.29 3.65
N LEU A 173 3.06 16.45 2.56
CA LEU A 173 3.46 16.01 1.22
C LEU A 173 4.15 17.11 0.41
N ASP A 174 4.03 18.37 0.85
CA ASP A 174 4.54 19.55 0.16
C ASP A 174 3.99 19.58 -1.27
N VAL A 175 2.65 19.49 -1.34
CA VAL A 175 1.84 19.52 -2.56
C VAL A 175 0.63 20.40 -2.29
N LYS A 176 0.29 21.28 -3.23
CA LYS A 176 -1.02 21.96 -3.20
C LYS A 176 -2.06 21.06 -3.84
N ILE A 177 -3.11 20.77 -3.10
CA ILE A 177 -4.21 19.92 -3.55
C ILE A 177 -5.38 20.82 -3.89
N ASN A 178 -5.55 21.10 -5.17
CA ASN A 178 -6.63 21.96 -5.63
C ASN A 178 -7.97 21.25 -5.45
N LEU A 179 -8.91 21.94 -4.78
CA LEU A 179 -10.31 21.53 -4.69
C LEU A 179 -10.93 21.58 -6.09
N GLN A 180 -11.54 20.46 -6.50
CA GLN A 180 -12.32 20.34 -7.74
C GLN A 180 -13.79 20.68 -7.50
#